data_AF-A0A8J7CPS1-F1
#
_entry.id   AF-A0A8J7CPS1-F1
#
_cell.length_a   1.000
_cell.length_b   1.000
_cell.length_c   1.000
_cell.angle_alpha   90.00
_cell.angle_beta   90.00
_cell.angle_gamma   90.00
#
_symmetry.space_group_name_H-M   'P 1'
#
loop_
_entity.id
_entity.type
_entity.pdbx_description
1 polymer ?
#
loop_
_entity_poly.entity_id
_entity_poly.type
_entity_poly.pdbx_seq_one_letter_code
_entity_poly.pdbx_strand_id
1 'polypeptide(L)'
;MSVLEKKDHTHPNPKVRMTAVGKLDDPDVLVEVACSDDSPRVRLTAVSRLTDDLHLEKVARQAESLDVRLVAVERIFSQGVVADLLKAPEDVEIIGMCFSRISDRRIIGAIAEDPDCSPTVRRMAVEYYADESYLAEAAEAEPVRKTDEAVEAFIEAYGGGLHGVRAIGRFRRSEKALRALGTVAKRGGETGGLAVEYLCSALGSANPKLVECATAELLGLKDPDLVDSIIRALDNENLREPIREVLRRIDTPEARAVLGDQPSDV
;
A
#
# COMPACT_ATOMS: atom_id res chain seq x y z
N MET A 1 -57.48 8.86 -5.30
CA MET A 1 -56.06 8.52 -5.11
C MET A 1 -55.75 8.67 -3.63
N SER A 2 -55.27 7.61 -2.98
CA SER A 2 -54.76 7.71 -1.60
C SER A 2 -53.57 8.65 -1.57
N VAL A 3 -53.53 9.61 -0.65
CA VAL A 3 -52.34 10.44 -0.43
C VAL A 3 -51.30 9.57 0.24
N LEU A 4 -50.13 9.40 -0.39
CA LEU A 4 -49.02 8.62 0.17
C LEU A 4 -48.33 9.40 1.30
N GLU A 5 -48.18 8.75 2.44
CA GLU A 5 -47.60 9.29 3.67
C GLU A 5 -46.22 8.66 3.97
N LYS A 6 -45.43 9.31 4.84
CA LYS A 6 -44.10 8.81 5.27
C LYS A 6 -44.15 7.39 5.83
N LYS A 7 -45.25 7.01 6.50
CA LYS A 7 -45.45 5.68 7.10
C LYS A 7 -45.56 4.55 6.06
N ASP A 8 -45.79 4.88 4.79
CA ASP A 8 -46.00 3.89 3.72
C ASP A 8 -44.68 3.25 3.23
N HIS A 9 -43.54 3.52 3.89
CA HIS A 9 -42.24 2.92 3.59
C HIS A 9 -42.15 1.41 3.91
N THR A 10 -43.17 0.82 4.55
CA THR A 10 -43.30 -0.63 4.78
C THR A 10 -44.39 -1.28 3.92
N HIS A 11 -44.96 -0.55 2.95
CA HIS A 11 -46.06 -1.03 2.11
C HIS A 11 -45.63 -2.26 1.25
N PRO A 12 -46.52 -3.26 1.00
CA PRO A 12 -46.16 -4.45 0.22
C PRO A 12 -45.68 -4.16 -1.21
N ASN A 13 -46.25 -3.12 -1.85
CA ASN A 13 -45.85 -2.69 -3.18
C ASN A 13 -44.57 -1.80 -3.15
N PRO A 14 -43.45 -2.22 -3.77
CA PRO A 14 -42.19 -1.48 -3.75
C PRO A 14 -42.27 -0.10 -4.44
N LYS A 15 -43.18 0.12 -5.39
CA LYS A 15 -43.38 1.45 -5.99
C LYS A 15 -43.95 2.45 -5.00
N VAL A 16 -44.83 1.98 -4.11
CA VAL A 16 -45.40 2.79 -3.03
C VAL A 16 -44.31 3.12 -2.01
N ARG A 17 -43.53 2.11 -1.58
CA ARG A 17 -42.39 2.32 -0.67
C ARG A 17 -41.39 3.32 -1.23
N MET A 18 -40.96 3.15 -2.49
CA MET A 18 -40.02 4.07 -3.14
C MET A 18 -40.50 5.53 -3.09
N THR A 19 -41.80 5.76 -3.31
CA THR A 19 -42.39 7.10 -3.26
C THR A 19 -42.47 7.63 -1.83
N ALA A 20 -42.77 6.77 -0.84
CA ALA A 20 -42.78 7.12 0.57
C ALA A 20 -41.38 7.46 1.09
N VAL A 21 -40.37 6.66 0.72
CA VAL A 21 -38.95 6.85 1.02
C VAL A 21 -38.44 8.20 0.50
N GLY A 22 -38.87 8.60 -0.70
CA GLY A 22 -38.55 9.93 -1.24
C GLY A 22 -39.06 11.10 -0.40
N LYS A 23 -39.98 10.87 0.54
CA LYS A 23 -40.53 11.86 1.47
C LYS A 23 -40.04 11.67 2.91
N LEU A 24 -39.24 10.64 3.21
CA LEU A 24 -38.70 10.42 4.56
C LEU A 24 -37.61 11.43 4.88
N ASP A 25 -37.65 11.99 6.09
CA ASP A 25 -36.64 12.93 6.58
C ASP A 25 -35.86 12.38 7.80
N ASP A 26 -36.23 11.18 8.26
CA ASP A 26 -35.53 10.50 9.36
C ASP A 26 -34.36 9.68 8.79
N PRO A 27 -33.11 10.07 9.05
CA PRO A 27 -31.95 9.38 8.49
C PRO A 27 -31.77 7.97 9.03
N ASP A 28 -32.20 7.65 10.25
CA ASP A 28 -32.07 6.28 10.79
C ASP A 28 -33.05 5.33 10.10
N VAL A 29 -34.28 5.79 9.80
CA VAL A 29 -35.22 5.01 8.99
C VAL A 29 -34.70 4.83 7.55
N LEU A 30 -34.05 5.86 6.99
CA LEU A 30 -33.42 5.75 5.67
C LEU A 30 -32.27 4.72 5.67
N VAL A 31 -31.48 4.63 6.74
CA VAL A 31 -30.45 3.58 6.90
C VAL A 31 -31.10 2.20 6.94
N GLU A 32 -32.15 2.00 7.74
CA GLU A 32 -32.85 0.71 7.84
C GLU A 32 -33.35 0.23 6.47
N VAL A 33 -34.03 1.12 5.73
CA VAL A 33 -34.55 0.84 4.39
C VAL A 33 -33.40 0.57 3.40
N ALA A 34 -32.31 1.34 3.47
CA ALA A 34 -31.14 1.12 2.63
C ALA A 34 -30.51 -0.25 2.88
N CYS A 35 -30.45 -0.71 4.13
CA CYS A 35 -29.77 -1.95 4.49
C CYS A 35 -30.57 -3.21 4.15
N SER A 36 -31.90 -3.16 4.22
CA SER A 36 -32.73 -4.38 4.30
C SER A 36 -33.95 -4.44 3.38
N ASP A 37 -34.31 -3.37 2.64
CA ASP A 37 -35.50 -3.45 1.76
C ASP A 37 -35.28 -4.48 0.64
N ASP A 38 -36.24 -5.38 0.43
CA ASP A 38 -36.18 -6.43 -0.60
C ASP A 38 -35.92 -5.89 -2.02
N SER A 39 -36.35 -4.66 -2.30
CA SER A 39 -36.23 -4.04 -3.62
C SER A 39 -34.92 -3.24 -3.75
N PRO A 40 -34.02 -3.61 -4.68
CA PRO A 40 -32.79 -2.85 -4.92
C PRO A 40 -33.02 -1.37 -5.23
N ARG A 41 -34.12 -1.06 -5.93
CA ARG A 41 -34.48 0.32 -6.27
C ARG A 41 -34.88 1.14 -5.05
N VAL A 42 -35.56 0.52 -4.09
CA VAL A 42 -35.96 1.19 -2.84
C VAL A 42 -34.72 1.43 -1.98
N ARG A 43 -33.83 0.44 -1.85
CA ARG A 43 -32.55 0.58 -1.13
C ARG A 43 -31.71 1.74 -1.67
N LEU A 44 -31.47 1.78 -2.98
CA LEU A 44 -30.70 2.86 -3.61
C LEU A 44 -31.37 4.23 -3.48
N THR A 45 -32.70 4.28 -3.51
CA THR A 45 -33.44 5.53 -3.26
C THR A 45 -33.20 6.02 -1.83
N ALA A 46 -33.20 5.12 -0.85
CA ALA A 46 -32.92 5.47 0.54
C ALA A 46 -31.48 5.98 0.73
N VAL A 47 -30.48 5.31 0.15
CA VAL A 47 -29.08 5.79 0.18
C VAL A 47 -28.93 7.17 -0.46
N SER A 48 -29.64 7.43 -1.56
CA SER A 48 -29.58 8.72 -2.25
C SER A 48 -30.12 9.90 -1.41
N ARG A 49 -30.97 9.60 -0.41
CA ARG A 49 -31.54 10.57 0.53
C ARG A 49 -30.64 10.85 1.73
N LEU A 50 -29.69 9.98 2.04
CA LEU A 50 -28.70 10.22 3.09
C LEU A 50 -27.69 11.28 2.65
N THR A 51 -27.40 12.22 3.55
CA THR A 51 -26.58 13.41 3.25
C THR A 51 -25.33 13.54 4.12
N ASP A 52 -25.24 12.79 5.22
CA ASP A 52 -24.08 12.84 6.11
C ASP A 52 -23.28 11.54 6.06
N ASP A 53 -21.99 11.68 6.32
CA ASP A 53 -21.02 10.60 6.20
C ASP A 53 -21.26 9.48 7.23
N LEU A 54 -21.79 9.79 8.41
CA LEU A 54 -21.97 8.79 9.47
C LEU A 54 -23.11 7.81 9.15
N HIS A 55 -24.24 8.29 8.61
CA HIS A 55 -25.29 7.40 8.14
C HIS A 55 -24.87 6.61 6.90
N LEU A 56 -24.11 7.22 5.99
CA LEU A 56 -23.54 6.51 4.85
C LEU A 56 -22.53 5.44 5.30
N GLU A 57 -21.73 5.70 6.33
CA GLU A 57 -20.83 4.72 6.94
C GLU A 57 -21.62 3.53 7.51
N LYS A 58 -22.71 3.78 8.25
CA LYS A 58 -23.60 2.72 8.74
C LYS A 58 -24.08 1.83 7.59
N VAL A 59 -24.54 2.41 6.49
CA VAL A 59 -24.97 1.66 5.30
C VAL A 59 -23.82 0.86 4.68
N ALA A 60 -22.64 1.46 4.52
CA ALA A 60 -21.45 0.81 3.97
C ALA A 60 -21.03 -0.44 4.78
N ARG A 61 -21.24 -0.42 6.10
CA ARG A 61 -20.94 -1.54 7.00
C ARG A 61 -22.04 -2.60 7.08
N GLN A 62 -23.31 -2.20 6.98
CA GLN A 62 -24.43 -3.05 7.40
C GLN A 62 -25.35 -3.51 6.26
N ALA A 63 -25.34 -2.85 5.10
CA ALA A 63 -26.27 -3.20 4.04
C ALA A 63 -25.99 -4.60 3.47
N GLU A 64 -27.04 -5.39 3.24
CA GLU A 64 -26.90 -6.77 2.75
C GLU A 64 -26.36 -6.85 1.31
N SER A 65 -26.56 -5.79 0.54
CA SER A 65 -26.25 -5.72 -0.89
C SER A 65 -24.95 -4.96 -1.13
N LEU A 66 -23.98 -5.62 -1.78
CA LEU A 66 -22.67 -5.03 -2.09
C LEU A 66 -22.78 -3.74 -2.91
N ASP A 67 -23.66 -3.71 -3.92
CA ASP A 67 -23.95 -2.50 -4.71
C ASP A 67 -24.36 -1.30 -3.83
N VAL A 68 -25.19 -1.54 -2.82
CA VAL A 68 -25.65 -0.50 -1.90
C VAL A 68 -24.50 -0.01 -1.02
N ARG A 69 -23.66 -0.93 -0.53
CA ARG A 69 -22.47 -0.59 0.25
C ARG A 69 -21.48 0.23 -0.57
N LEU A 70 -21.24 -0.13 -1.83
CA LEU A 70 -20.35 0.61 -2.74
C LEU A 70 -20.87 2.02 -3.02
N VAL A 71 -22.17 2.18 -3.29
CA VAL A 71 -22.79 3.51 -3.49
C VAL A 71 -22.71 4.35 -2.21
N ALA A 72 -22.83 3.74 -1.03
CA ALA A 72 -22.64 4.46 0.22
C ALA A 72 -21.20 4.97 0.36
N VAL A 73 -20.19 4.12 0.13
CA VAL A 73 -18.77 4.50 0.16
C VAL A 73 -18.46 5.63 -0.83
N GLU A 74 -18.99 5.54 -2.06
CA GLU A 74 -18.81 6.55 -3.10
C GLU A 74 -19.31 7.93 -2.67
N ARG A 75 -20.41 7.96 -1.90
CA ARG A 75 -21.06 9.20 -1.44
C ARG A 75 -20.43 9.80 -0.19
N ILE A 76 -19.62 9.05 0.57
CA ILE A 76 -18.93 9.59 1.74
C ILE A 76 -17.92 10.64 1.29
N PHE A 77 -17.99 11.83 1.87
CA PHE A 77 -17.11 12.95 1.54
C PHE A 77 -15.82 12.93 2.37
N SER A 78 -15.93 12.64 3.67
CA SER A 78 -14.80 12.59 4.59
C SER A 78 -13.90 11.39 4.31
N GLN A 79 -12.68 11.66 3.86
CA GLN A 79 -11.67 10.62 3.68
C GLN A 79 -11.29 9.91 4.99
N GLY A 80 -11.45 10.58 6.15
CA GLY A 80 -11.25 9.94 7.45
C GLY A 80 -12.29 8.86 7.71
N VAL A 81 -13.56 9.13 7.40
CA VAL A 81 -14.64 8.14 7.52
C VAL A 81 -14.43 6.99 6.53
N VAL A 82 -14.00 7.29 5.30
CA VAL A 82 -13.62 6.24 4.33
C VAL A 82 -12.45 5.38 4.85
N ALA A 83 -11.45 5.99 5.49
CA ALA A 83 -10.34 5.25 6.08
C ALA A 83 -10.78 4.35 7.23
N ASP A 84 -11.72 4.79 8.07
CA ASP A 84 -12.26 3.98 9.16
C ASP A 84 -13.02 2.73 8.66
N LEU A 85 -13.55 2.73 7.42
CA LEU A 85 -14.13 1.53 6.81
C LEU A 85 -13.09 0.42 6.61
N LEU A 86 -11.81 0.77 6.45
CA LEU A 86 -10.71 -0.17 6.22
C LEU A 86 -10.26 -0.94 7.48
N LYS A 87 -10.78 -0.58 8.66
CA LYS A 87 -10.51 -1.28 9.93
C LYS A 87 -11.34 -2.56 10.12
N ALA A 88 -12.40 -2.74 9.34
CA ALA A 88 -13.20 -3.96 9.37
C ALA A 88 -13.75 -4.41 7.99
N PRO A 89 -12.90 -4.67 6.96
CA PRO A 89 -13.40 -5.05 5.64
C PRO A 89 -13.26 -6.55 5.38
N GLU A 90 -14.36 -7.17 4.93
CA GLU A 90 -14.38 -8.53 4.40
C GLU A 90 -14.30 -8.57 2.85
N ASP A 91 -14.69 -7.49 2.17
CA ASP A 91 -14.81 -7.43 0.70
C ASP A 91 -13.71 -6.61 0.02
N VAL A 92 -13.01 -7.23 -0.94
CA VAL A 92 -11.93 -6.62 -1.72
C VAL A 92 -12.42 -5.41 -2.53
N GLU A 93 -13.65 -5.45 -3.03
CA GLU A 93 -14.25 -4.36 -3.81
C GLU A 93 -14.44 -3.09 -2.97
N ILE A 94 -14.85 -3.24 -1.71
CA ILE A 94 -14.97 -2.12 -0.76
C ILE A 94 -13.59 -1.55 -0.45
N ILE A 95 -12.59 -2.42 -0.24
CA ILE A 95 -11.20 -1.99 0.01
C ILE A 95 -10.69 -1.16 -1.18
N GLY A 96 -10.87 -1.66 -2.41
CA GLY A 96 -10.47 -0.95 -3.63
C GLY A 96 -11.17 0.39 -3.79
N MET A 97 -12.48 0.45 -3.51
CA MET A 97 -13.25 1.70 -3.54
C MET A 97 -12.76 2.70 -2.48
N CYS A 98 -12.43 2.24 -1.27
CA CYS A 98 -11.91 3.13 -0.23
C CYS A 98 -10.58 3.75 -0.66
N PHE A 99 -9.65 2.95 -1.19
CA PHE A 99 -8.36 3.47 -1.67
C PHE A 99 -8.49 4.41 -2.88
N SER A 100 -9.50 4.22 -3.75
CA SER A 100 -9.76 5.16 -4.85
C SER A 100 -10.31 6.52 -4.38
N ARG A 101 -10.92 6.56 -3.18
CA ARG A 101 -11.53 7.76 -2.57
C ARG A 101 -10.58 8.51 -1.64
N ILE A 102 -9.54 7.86 -1.13
CA ILE A 102 -8.54 8.50 -0.25
C ILE A 102 -7.41 9.07 -1.10
N SER A 103 -7.29 10.38 -1.12
CA SER A 103 -6.22 11.12 -1.80
C SER A 103 -5.24 11.80 -0.84
N ASP A 104 -5.63 12.02 0.43
CA ASP A 104 -4.75 12.58 1.46
C ASP A 104 -3.71 11.54 1.87
N ARG A 105 -2.45 11.83 1.52
CA ARG A 105 -1.30 10.97 1.80
C ARG A 105 -1.08 10.70 3.29
N ARG A 106 -1.46 11.63 4.16
CA ARG A 106 -1.33 11.44 5.62
C ARG A 106 -2.27 10.35 6.11
N ILE A 107 -3.45 10.25 5.50
CA ILE A 107 -4.43 9.21 5.80
C ILE A 107 -3.92 7.86 5.30
N ILE A 108 -3.39 7.79 4.07
CA ILE A 108 -2.79 6.56 3.52
C ILE A 108 -1.61 6.08 4.40
N GLY A 109 -0.73 6.99 4.81
CA GLY A 109 0.37 6.69 5.73
C GLY A 109 -0.12 6.17 7.08
N ALA A 110 -1.15 6.81 7.65
CA ALA A 110 -1.77 6.35 8.90
C ALA A 110 -2.34 4.93 8.75
N ILE A 111 -3.05 4.62 7.65
CA ILE A 111 -3.58 3.28 7.38
C ILE A 111 -2.46 2.23 7.30
N ALA A 112 -1.32 2.57 6.68
CA ALA A 112 -0.19 1.66 6.58
C ALA A 112 0.41 1.29 7.95
N GLU A 113 0.35 2.21 8.92
CA GLU A 113 0.90 2.05 10.27
C GLU A 113 -0.15 1.61 11.31
N ASP A 114 -1.43 1.62 10.95
CA ASP A 114 -2.54 1.34 11.87
C ASP A 114 -2.66 -0.18 12.17
N PRO A 115 -2.45 -0.62 13.42
CA PRO A 115 -2.55 -2.03 13.79
C PRO A 115 -3.97 -2.60 13.68
N ASP A 116 -5.01 -1.75 13.71
CA ASP A 116 -6.40 -2.18 13.55
C ASP A 116 -6.73 -2.53 12.08
N CYS A 117 -5.90 -2.06 11.14
CA CYS A 117 -6.02 -2.45 9.73
C CYS A 117 -5.40 -3.84 9.49
N SER A 118 -6.07 -4.68 8.70
CA SER A 118 -5.55 -6.02 8.35
C SER A 118 -4.22 -5.93 7.58
N PRO A 119 -3.35 -6.98 7.62
CA PRO A 119 -2.09 -6.97 6.87
C PRO A 119 -2.26 -6.74 5.36
N THR A 120 -3.39 -7.16 4.79
CA THR A 120 -3.72 -6.90 3.37
C THR A 120 -4.01 -5.43 3.12
N VAL A 121 -4.83 -4.80 3.97
CA VAL A 121 -5.12 -3.36 3.89
C VAL A 121 -3.85 -2.54 4.06
N ARG A 122 -3.04 -2.84 5.09
CA ARG A 122 -1.77 -2.15 5.30
C ARG A 122 -0.85 -2.28 4.09
N ARG A 123 -0.74 -3.47 3.51
CA ARG A 123 0.05 -3.69 2.28
C ARG A 123 -0.45 -2.85 1.11
N MET A 124 -1.77 -2.82 0.88
CA MET A 124 -2.37 -2.00 -0.18
C MET A 124 -2.12 -0.51 0.06
N ALA A 125 -2.19 -0.04 1.31
CA ALA A 125 -1.89 1.35 1.64
C ALA A 125 -0.44 1.72 1.29
N VAL A 126 0.53 0.84 1.58
CA VAL A 126 1.92 1.12 1.19
C VAL A 126 2.12 1.02 -0.34
N GLU A 127 1.42 0.12 -1.03
CA GLU A 127 1.44 0.04 -2.50
C GLU A 127 0.87 1.32 -3.14
N TYR A 128 -0.26 1.83 -2.63
CA TYR A 128 -0.85 3.11 -3.06
C TYR A 128 0.04 4.31 -2.70
N TYR A 129 0.70 4.27 -1.54
CA TYR A 129 1.67 5.29 -1.12
C TYR A 129 2.91 5.34 -2.03
N ALA A 130 3.27 4.22 -2.67
CA ALA A 130 4.46 4.07 -3.49
C ALA A 130 4.26 4.43 -4.98
N ASP A 131 3.10 4.98 -5.37
CA ASP A 131 2.79 5.28 -6.77
C ASP A 131 3.62 6.47 -7.33
N GLU A 132 3.85 6.46 -8.63
CA GLU A 132 4.89 7.20 -9.39
C GLU A 132 4.94 8.72 -9.13
N SER A 133 3.81 9.34 -8.75
CA SER A 133 3.73 10.75 -8.33
C SER A 133 4.53 11.07 -7.06
N TYR A 134 4.70 10.09 -6.16
CA TYR A 134 5.52 10.19 -4.95
C TYR A 134 7.01 10.37 -5.26
N LEU A 135 7.51 9.74 -6.34
CA LEU A 135 8.93 9.79 -6.70
C LEU A 135 9.35 11.11 -7.34
N ALA A 136 8.41 11.81 -7.98
CA ALA A 136 8.67 13.11 -8.56
C ALA A 136 8.81 14.19 -7.48
N GLU A 137 7.96 14.17 -6.45
CA GLU A 137 7.94 15.19 -5.40
C GLU A 137 8.90 14.91 -4.24
N ALA A 138 9.09 13.64 -3.84
CA ALA A 138 10.05 13.28 -2.78
C ALA A 138 11.52 13.45 -3.21
N ALA A 139 11.77 13.66 -4.50
CA ALA A 139 13.10 13.92 -5.05
C ALA A 139 13.69 15.27 -4.61
N GLU A 140 12.89 16.17 -4.02
CA GLU A 140 13.30 17.50 -3.55
C GLU A 140 13.71 17.54 -2.06
N ALA A 141 13.37 16.53 -1.25
CA ALA A 141 13.79 16.44 0.14
C ALA A 141 14.88 15.38 0.30
N GLU A 142 16.04 15.73 0.86
CA GLU A 142 17.09 14.75 1.16
C GLU A 142 16.53 13.66 2.09
N PRO A 143 16.51 12.39 1.68
CA PRO A 143 15.94 11.33 2.50
C PRO A 143 16.88 10.97 3.63
N VAL A 144 16.47 11.30 4.85
CA VAL A 144 17.15 10.89 6.08
C VAL A 144 17.09 9.36 6.21
N ARG A 145 18.26 8.72 6.39
CA ARG A 145 18.36 7.29 6.70
C ARG A 145 17.65 7.00 8.04
N LYS A 146 16.72 6.04 8.06
CA LYS A 146 16.10 5.58 9.31
C LYS A 146 17.14 4.93 10.22
N THR A 147 16.94 4.99 11.54
CA THR A 147 17.80 4.28 12.49
C THR A 147 17.61 2.77 12.39
N ASP A 148 18.63 2.03 12.81
CA ASP A 148 18.63 0.56 12.80
C ASP A 148 17.43 -0.01 13.58
N GLU A 149 17.07 0.59 14.72
CA GLU A 149 15.93 0.17 15.53
C GLU A 149 14.61 0.37 14.79
N ALA A 150 14.46 1.47 14.05
CA ALA A 150 13.26 1.74 13.27
C ALA A 150 13.11 0.78 12.08
N VAL A 151 14.22 0.36 11.47
CA VAL A 151 14.21 -0.67 10.42
C VAL A 151 13.80 -2.02 11.01
N GLU A 152 14.31 -2.37 12.20
CA GLU A 152 13.96 -3.63 12.87
C GLU A 152 12.50 -3.68 13.29
N ALA A 153 11.99 -2.60 13.91
CA ALA A 153 10.58 -2.50 14.28
C ALA A 153 9.65 -2.68 13.07
N PHE A 154 10.04 -2.16 11.91
CA PHE A 154 9.31 -2.39 10.67
C PHE A 154 9.37 -3.86 10.24
N ILE A 155 10.53 -4.51 10.26
CA ILE A 155 10.65 -5.92 9.88
C ILE A 155 9.76 -6.80 10.75
N GLU A 156 9.77 -6.58 12.06
CA GLU A 156 8.94 -7.33 13.02
C GLU A 156 7.45 -7.10 12.80
N ALA A 157 7.02 -5.87 12.53
CA ALA A 157 5.62 -5.54 12.24
C ALA A 157 5.06 -6.26 10.99
N TYR A 158 5.95 -6.71 10.09
CA TYR A 158 5.59 -7.41 8.85
C TYR A 158 6.02 -8.89 8.84
N GLY A 159 6.08 -9.51 10.03
CA GLY A 159 6.25 -10.96 10.19
C GLY A 159 7.69 -11.41 10.40
N GLY A 160 8.60 -10.48 10.68
CA GLY A 160 9.99 -10.76 11.05
C GLY A 160 10.82 -11.34 9.90
N GLY A 161 12.13 -11.40 10.11
CA GLY A 161 13.09 -12.07 9.22
C GLY A 161 12.88 -11.76 7.73
N LEU A 162 12.81 -12.81 6.90
CA LEU A 162 12.61 -12.68 5.45
C LEU A 162 11.27 -12.04 5.06
N HIS A 163 10.20 -12.23 5.84
CA HIS A 163 8.88 -11.69 5.51
C HIS A 163 8.89 -10.16 5.59
N GLY A 164 9.50 -9.61 6.66
CA GLY A 164 9.70 -8.18 6.81
C GLY A 164 10.60 -7.59 5.72
N VAL A 165 11.71 -8.26 5.38
CA VAL A 165 12.61 -7.79 4.29
C VAL A 165 11.89 -7.81 2.93
N ARG A 166 11.09 -8.85 2.63
CA ARG A 166 10.25 -8.88 1.42
C ARG A 166 9.22 -7.76 1.41
N ALA A 167 8.70 -7.35 2.57
CA ALA A 167 7.81 -6.19 2.66
C ALA A 167 8.57 -4.92 2.23
N ILE A 168 9.78 -4.68 2.74
CA ILE A 168 10.62 -3.54 2.33
C ILE A 168 10.94 -3.61 0.83
N GLY A 169 11.34 -4.78 0.31
CA GLY A 169 11.73 -4.98 -1.08
C GLY A 169 10.63 -4.70 -2.12
N ARG A 170 9.35 -4.79 -1.72
CA ARG A 170 8.22 -4.35 -2.57
C ARG A 170 8.30 -2.85 -2.87
N PHE A 171 8.90 -2.06 -1.98
CA PHE A 171 9.11 -0.62 -2.12
C PHE A 171 10.47 -0.26 -2.71
N ARG A 172 11.15 -1.14 -3.45
CA ARG A 172 12.45 -0.87 -4.11
C ARG A 172 12.47 0.35 -5.04
N ARG A 173 11.31 0.88 -5.40
CA ARG A 173 11.19 2.16 -6.12
C ARG A 173 11.32 3.40 -5.21
N SER A 174 11.46 3.23 -3.89
CA SER A 174 11.63 4.31 -2.93
C SER A 174 13.05 4.35 -2.38
N GLU A 175 13.67 5.53 -2.37
CA GLU A 175 15.00 5.72 -1.80
C GLU A 175 15.07 5.35 -0.32
N LYS A 176 14.03 5.65 0.46
CA LYS A 176 13.94 5.26 1.89
C LYS A 176 13.97 3.74 2.07
N ALA A 177 13.29 3.01 1.19
CA ALA A 177 13.29 1.56 1.23
C ALA A 177 14.65 0.99 0.84
N LEU A 178 15.33 1.54 -0.17
CA LEU A 178 16.70 1.15 -0.53
C LEU A 178 17.68 1.39 0.63
N ARG A 179 17.58 2.53 1.33
CA ARG A 179 18.40 2.80 2.53
C ARG A 179 18.10 1.85 3.69
N ALA A 180 16.84 1.46 3.87
CA ALA A 180 16.46 0.44 4.84
C ALA A 180 17.04 -0.94 4.46
N LEU A 181 16.95 -1.34 3.19
CA LEU A 181 17.58 -2.56 2.67
C LEU A 181 19.09 -2.54 2.85
N GLY A 182 19.76 -1.41 2.61
CA GLY A 182 21.19 -1.27 2.88
C GLY A 182 21.55 -1.44 4.36
N THR A 183 20.65 -1.02 5.26
CA THR A 183 20.81 -1.24 6.71
C THR A 183 20.65 -2.72 7.06
N VAL A 184 19.69 -3.42 6.46
CA VAL A 184 19.53 -4.88 6.60
C VAL A 184 20.73 -5.62 6.02
N ALA A 185 21.19 -5.24 4.82
CA ALA A 185 22.33 -5.86 4.14
C ALA A 185 23.59 -5.84 5.02
N LYS A 186 23.89 -4.70 5.66
CA LYS A 186 25.04 -4.56 6.56
C LYS A 186 25.03 -5.48 7.78
N ARG A 187 23.89 -6.05 8.15
CA ARG A 187 23.79 -7.02 9.26
C ARG A 187 24.20 -8.43 8.85
N GLY A 188 24.27 -8.70 7.55
CA GLY A 188 24.63 -10.02 7.02
C GLY A 188 23.53 -11.07 7.18
N GLY A 189 23.92 -12.33 7.00
CA GLY A 189 23.00 -13.48 7.09
C GLY A 189 21.98 -13.55 5.96
N GLU A 190 20.96 -14.39 6.14
CA GLU A 190 19.96 -14.68 5.10
C GLU A 190 19.12 -13.45 4.72
N THR A 191 18.75 -12.64 5.71
CA THR A 191 18.02 -11.37 5.49
C THR A 191 18.89 -10.33 4.80
N GLY A 192 20.19 -10.28 5.14
CA GLY A 192 21.15 -9.41 4.47
C GLY A 192 21.33 -9.78 3.00
N GLY A 193 21.49 -11.06 2.69
CA GLY A 193 21.57 -11.57 1.31
C GLY A 193 20.33 -11.20 0.48
N LEU A 194 19.13 -11.42 1.03
CA LEU A 194 17.89 -11.01 0.34
C LEU A 194 17.81 -9.48 0.14
N ALA A 195 18.30 -8.69 1.09
CA ALA A 195 18.34 -7.24 0.93
C ALA A 195 19.29 -6.82 -0.20
N VAL A 196 20.43 -7.51 -0.36
CA VAL A 196 21.36 -7.32 -1.48
C VAL A 196 20.67 -7.61 -2.82
N GLU A 197 19.89 -8.69 -2.93
CA GLU A 197 19.16 -9.02 -4.17
C GLU A 197 18.21 -7.89 -4.59
N TYR A 198 17.49 -7.28 -3.64
CA TYR A 198 16.62 -6.15 -3.91
C TYR A 198 17.39 -4.88 -4.31
N LEU A 199 18.55 -4.62 -3.69
CA LEU A 199 19.43 -3.51 -4.06
C LEU A 199 19.99 -3.70 -5.47
N CYS A 200 20.49 -4.90 -5.80
CA CYS A 200 20.95 -5.23 -7.14
C CYS A 200 19.84 -5.05 -8.19
N SER A 201 18.62 -5.49 -7.88
CA SER A 201 17.46 -5.31 -8.76
C SER A 201 17.14 -3.83 -9.02
N ALA A 202 17.40 -2.94 -8.06
CA ALA A 202 17.15 -1.51 -8.20
C ALA A 202 18.14 -0.81 -9.15
N LEU A 203 19.29 -1.41 -9.46
CA LEU A 203 20.23 -0.89 -10.45
C LEU A 203 19.66 -0.89 -11.88
N GLY A 204 18.65 -1.73 -12.16
CA GLY A 204 17.93 -1.75 -13.44
C GLY A 204 16.81 -0.69 -13.55
N SER A 205 16.70 0.23 -12.59
CA SER A 205 15.67 1.28 -12.60
C SER A 205 15.93 2.34 -13.67
N ALA A 206 14.86 2.85 -14.30
CA ALA A 206 14.93 4.01 -15.18
C ALA A 206 15.16 5.34 -14.44
N ASN A 207 14.98 5.35 -13.10
CA ASN A 207 15.20 6.55 -12.27
C ASN A 207 16.66 6.59 -11.77
N PRO A 208 17.47 7.57 -12.21
CA PRO A 208 18.89 7.64 -11.88
C PRO A 208 19.17 7.82 -10.38
N LYS A 209 18.27 8.50 -9.64
CA LYS A 209 18.43 8.69 -8.18
C LYS A 209 18.35 7.36 -7.42
N LEU A 210 17.49 6.45 -7.88
CA LEU A 210 17.37 5.12 -7.27
C LEU A 210 18.58 4.25 -7.57
N VAL A 211 19.10 4.34 -8.80
CA VAL A 211 20.34 3.64 -9.20
C VAL A 211 21.52 4.14 -8.37
N GLU A 212 21.64 5.46 -8.18
CA GLU A 212 22.68 6.08 -7.35
C GLU A 212 22.57 5.63 -5.89
N CYS A 213 21.37 5.65 -5.30
CA CYS A 213 21.16 5.20 -3.93
C CYS A 213 21.47 3.70 -3.75
N ALA A 214 21.00 2.84 -4.65
CA ALA A 214 21.27 1.41 -4.60
C ALA A 214 22.78 1.15 -4.72
N THR A 215 23.44 1.83 -5.65
CA THR A 215 24.90 1.77 -5.82
C THR A 215 25.60 2.16 -4.51
N ALA A 216 25.24 3.29 -3.90
CA ALA A 216 25.86 3.76 -2.67
C ALA A 216 25.73 2.77 -1.51
N GLU A 217 24.57 2.13 -1.33
CA GLU A 217 24.40 1.10 -0.29
C GLU A 217 25.22 -0.17 -0.59
N LEU A 218 25.29 -0.61 -1.85
CA LEU A 218 26.08 -1.79 -2.25
C LEU A 218 27.59 -1.59 -2.07
N LEU A 219 28.12 -0.41 -2.38
CA LEU A 219 29.55 -0.10 -2.22
C LEU A 219 30.03 -0.18 -0.76
N GLY A 220 29.10 -0.05 0.19
CA GLY A 220 29.40 -0.20 1.62
C GLY A 220 29.55 -1.67 2.06
N LEU A 221 29.25 -2.64 1.21
CA LEU A 221 29.25 -4.07 1.53
C LEU A 221 30.58 -4.69 1.07
N LYS A 222 31.46 -4.96 2.03
CA LYS A 222 32.77 -5.59 1.80
C LYS A 222 32.89 -6.99 2.40
N ASP A 223 31.82 -7.47 3.02
CA ASP A 223 31.76 -8.82 3.56
C ASP A 223 31.72 -9.85 2.41
N PRO A 224 32.57 -10.90 2.41
CA PRO A 224 32.66 -11.84 1.29
C PRO A 224 31.33 -12.52 0.93
N ASP A 225 30.51 -12.92 1.92
CA ASP A 225 29.24 -13.61 1.65
C ASP A 225 28.22 -12.67 0.98
N LEU A 226 28.27 -11.39 1.33
CA LEU A 226 27.44 -10.36 0.69
C LEU A 226 27.95 -10.01 -0.71
N VAL A 227 29.28 -9.94 -0.91
CA VAL A 227 29.86 -9.73 -2.25
C VAL A 227 29.52 -10.90 -3.17
N ASP A 228 29.57 -12.14 -2.69
CA ASP A 228 29.10 -13.31 -3.43
C ASP A 228 27.62 -13.18 -3.82
N SER A 229 26.80 -12.60 -2.95
CA SER A 229 25.39 -12.31 -3.25
C SER A 229 25.23 -11.26 -4.35
N ILE A 230 26.11 -10.25 -4.42
CA ILE A 230 26.17 -9.29 -5.54
C ILE A 230 26.61 -9.99 -6.82
N ILE A 231 27.62 -10.86 -6.75
CA ILE A 231 28.15 -11.63 -7.90
C ILE A 231 27.05 -12.48 -8.54
N ARG A 232 26.19 -13.14 -7.73
CA ARG A 232 25.06 -13.92 -8.25
C ARG A 232 24.10 -13.10 -9.12
N ALA A 233 24.02 -11.78 -8.92
CA ALA A 233 23.18 -10.92 -9.76
C ALA A 233 23.69 -10.76 -11.21
N LEU A 234 24.92 -11.19 -11.53
CA LEU A 234 25.46 -11.23 -12.90
C LEU A 234 24.71 -12.20 -13.83
N ASP A 235 24.00 -13.18 -13.25
CA ASP A 235 23.16 -14.12 -13.99
C ASP A 235 21.99 -13.42 -14.68
N ASN A 236 21.59 -12.24 -14.19
CA ASN A 236 20.59 -11.41 -14.85
C ASN A 236 21.25 -10.54 -15.93
N GLU A 237 20.94 -10.83 -17.20
CA GLU A 237 21.50 -10.12 -18.36
C GLU A 237 21.31 -8.60 -18.30
N ASN A 238 20.17 -8.13 -17.78
CA ASN A 238 19.85 -6.71 -17.68
C ASN A 238 20.67 -5.99 -16.59
N LEU A 239 21.20 -6.74 -15.61
CA LEU A 239 21.96 -6.19 -14.50
C LEU A 239 23.47 -6.41 -14.66
N ARG A 240 23.90 -7.16 -15.68
CA ARG A 240 25.30 -7.58 -15.83
C ARG A 240 26.27 -6.40 -15.82
N GLU A 241 26.07 -5.38 -16.66
CA GLU A 241 26.96 -4.21 -16.69
C GLU A 241 26.87 -3.34 -15.43
N PRO A 242 25.67 -2.97 -14.91
CA PRO A 242 25.57 -2.27 -13.63
C PRO A 242 26.27 -2.99 -12.47
N ILE A 243 26.15 -4.32 -12.39
CA ILE A 243 26.78 -5.12 -11.34
C ILE A 243 28.30 -5.15 -11.52
N ARG A 244 28.82 -5.32 -12.74
CA ARG A 244 30.26 -5.24 -13.00
C ARG A 244 30.84 -3.90 -12.56
N GLU A 245 30.12 -2.80 -12.79
CA GLU A 245 30.56 -1.47 -12.34
C GLU A 245 30.59 -1.34 -10.82
N VAL A 246 29.59 -1.87 -10.13
CA VAL A 246 29.60 -1.94 -8.65
C VAL A 246 30.78 -2.76 -8.15
N LEU A 247 31.01 -3.95 -8.72
CA LEU A 247 32.10 -4.85 -8.31
C LEU A 247 33.49 -4.22 -8.50
N ARG A 248 33.72 -3.50 -9.60
CA ARG A 248 34.99 -2.76 -9.83
C ARG A 248 35.27 -1.76 -8.73
N ARG A 249 34.22 -1.11 -8.22
CA ARG A 249 34.32 -0.07 -7.19
C ARG A 249 34.39 -0.65 -5.77
N ILE A 250 33.87 -1.85 -5.54
CA ILE A 250 33.99 -2.58 -4.27
C ILE A 250 35.44 -3.06 -4.06
N ASP A 251 36.09 -3.54 -5.13
CA ASP A 251 37.51 -3.93 -5.19
C ASP A 251 37.95 -4.95 -4.12
N THR A 252 37.08 -5.90 -3.79
CA THR A 252 37.44 -7.04 -2.93
C THR A 252 38.09 -8.17 -3.76
N PRO A 253 38.81 -9.12 -3.13
CA PRO A 253 39.40 -10.26 -3.84
C PRO A 253 38.37 -11.05 -4.67
N GLU A 254 37.17 -11.25 -4.14
CA GLU A 254 36.07 -11.98 -4.79
C GLU A 254 35.58 -11.23 -6.03
N ALA A 255 35.41 -9.90 -5.92
CA ALA A 255 35.02 -9.05 -7.04
C ALA A 255 36.05 -9.09 -8.17
N ARG A 256 37.35 -8.96 -7.84
CA ARG A 256 38.45 -9.01 -8.82
C ARG A 256 38.53 -10.35 -9.54
N ALA A 257 38.37 -11.45 -8.80
CA ALA A 257 38.39 -12.80 -9.35
C ALA A 257 37.34 -13.00 -10.46
N VAL A 258 36.14 -12.44 -10.29
CA VAL A 258 35.05 -12.55 -11.27
C VAL A 258 35.19 -11.56 -12.43
N LEU A 259 35.80 -10.39 -12.19
CA LEU A 259 36.03 -9.39 -13.24
C LEU A 259 37.16 -9.77 -14.19
N GLY A 260 38.05 -10.68 -13.78
CA GLY A 260 39.22 -11.10 -14.55
C GLY A 260 40.43 -10.16 -14.37
N ASP A 261 40.36 -9.23 -13.42
CA ASP A 261 41.46 -8.34 -13.07
C ASP A 261 42.43 -9.10 -12.16
N GLN A 262 43.54 -9.59 -12.73
CA GLN A 262 44.67 -10.07 -11.96
C GLN A 262 45.24 -8.92 -11.12
N PRO A 263 45.76 -9.16 -9.90
CA PRO A 263 46.41 -8.12 -9.14
C PRO A 263 47.58 -7.56 -9.97
N SER A 264 47.58 -6.23 -10.15
CA SER A 264 48.76 -5.53 -10.64
C SER A 264 49.87 -5.68 -9.60
N ASP A 265 50.80 -6.61 -9.84
CA ASP A 265 52.06 -6.69 -9.11
C ASP A 265 52.80 -5.35 -9.25
N VAL A 266 52.83 -4.58 -8.16
CA VAL A 266 53.87 -3.58 -7.89
C VAL A 266 54.20 -3.57 -6.40
#